data_AF-A0A933UD63-F1
#
_entry.id   AF-A0A933UD63-F1
#
_cell.length_a   1.000
_cell.length_b   1.000
_cell.length_c   1.000
_cell.angle_alpha   90.00
_cell.angle_beta   90.00
_cell.angle_gamma   90.00
#
_symmetry.space_group_name_H-M   'P 1'
#
loop_
_entity.id
_entity.type
_entity.pdbx_description
1 polymer ?
#
loop_
_entity_poly.entity_id
_entity_poly.type
_entity_poly.pdbx_seq_one_letter_code
_entity_poly.pdbx_strand_id
1 'polypeptide(L)' 'MKQPFINVEEAIGKVVGRRTKTPDAFASGMKLQSLAAQMHVSLTQRWAPKGVYRFKSHEEADEWMNRMLARSQIPKS' A
#
# COMPACT_ATOMS: atom_id res chain seq x y z
N MET A 1 -34.19 29.88 33.75
CA MET A 1 -33.37 29.61 32.54
C MET A 1 -31.90 29.69 32.94
N LYS A 2 -31.13 28.61 32.81
CA LYS A 2 -29.67 28.66 33.04
C LYS A 2 -29.03 29.37 31.85
N GLN A 3 -28.28 30.44 32.11
CA GLN A 3 -27.49 31.12 31.09
C GLN A 3 -26.40 30.17 30.56
N PRO A 4 -26.11 30.16 29.25
CA PRO A 4 -25.03 29.34 28.72
C PRO A 4 -23.69 29.85 29.24
N PHE A 5 -22.93 28.96 29.88
CA PHE A 5 -21.54 29.22 30.26
C PHE A 5 -20.68 29.13 29.01
N ILE A 6 -20.18 30.27 28.53
CA ILE A 6 -19.26 30.36 27.39
C ILE A 6 -17.88 30.67 27.95
N ASN A 7 -16.96 29.72 27.85
CA ASN A 7 -15.58 29.88 28.29
C ASN A 7 -14.80 30.73 27.28
N VAL A 8 -14.77 32.04 27.49
CA VAL A 8 -14.04 33.00 26.63
C VAL A 8 -12.52 32.92 26.77
N GLU A 9 -11.99 32.21 27.77
CA GLU A 9 -10.56 31.99 27.96
C GLU A 9 -10.05 30.74 27.20
N GLU A 10 -10.94 29.93 26.65
CA GLU A 10 -10.58 28.72 25.92
C GLU A 10 -9.98 29.07 24.55
N ALA A 11 -8.66 28.90 24.43
CA ALA A 11 -7.99 28.96 23.14
C ALA A 11 -8.38 27.73 22.30
N ILE A 12 -9.39 27.88 21.44
CA ILE A 12 -9.79 26.82 20.52
C ILE A 12 -8.66 26.57 19.52
N GLY A 13 -7.96 25.45 19.71
CA GLY A 13 -7.05 24.89 18.69
C GLY A 13 -5.66 24.54 19.22
N LYS A 14 -5.52 23.37 19.85
CA LYS A 14 -4.21 22.73 19.95
C LYS A 14 -3.80 22.24 18.57
N VAL A 15 -2.93 22.97 17.89
CA VAL A 15 -2.34 22.50 16.63
C VAL A 15 -1.36 21.37 16.95
N VAL A 16 -1.80 20.13 16.77
CA VAL A 16 -0.96 18.92 16.91
C VAL A 16 -0.36 18.54 15.57
N GLY A 17 0.96 18.48 15.50
CA GLY A 17 1.70 18.10 14.29
C GLY A 17 1.67 19.19 13.21
N ARG A 18 2.85 19.61 12.74
CA ARG A 18 2.94 20.44 11.54
C ARG A 18 2.90 19.49 10.33
N ARG A 19 1.98 19.71 9.39
CA ARG A 19 2.07 19.03 8.08
C ARG A 19 3.41 19.40 7.46
N THR A 20 4.31 18.43 7.35
CA THR A 20 5.55 18.59 6.60
C THR A 20 5.21 18.88 5.14
N LYS A 21 6.08 19.61 4.42
CA LYS A 21 5.89 19.82 2.98
C LYS A 21 5.57 18.49 2.31
N THR A 22 4.56 18.47 1.45
CA THR A 22 4.25 17.31 0.62
C THR A 22 5.55 16.92 -0.10
N PRO A 23 6.06 15.70 0.09
CA PRO A 23 7.25 15.25 -0.62
C PRO A 23 7.02 15.39 -2.12
N ASP A 24 8.10 15.60 -2.88
CA ASP A 24 8.01 15.55 -4.34
C ASP A 24 7.44 14.17 -4.74
N ALA A 25 6.24 14.21 -5.34
CA ALA A 25 5.49 13.02 -5.70
C ALA A 25 6.27 12.19 -6.74
N PHE A 26 6.99 12.84 -7.66
CA PHE A 26 7.74 12.14 -8.69
C PHE A 26 8.95 11.42 -8.08
N ALA A 27 9.79 12.14 -7.32
CA ALA A 27 10.94 11.53 -6.63
C ALA A 27 10.51 10.41 -5.66
N SER A 28 9.39 10.59 -4.96
CA SER A 28 8.86 9.58 -4.04
C SER A 28 8.35 8.34 -4.79
N GLY A 29 7.65 8.54 -5.92
CA GLY A 29 7.21 7.46 -6.79
C GLY A 29 8.38 6.65 -7.36
N MET A 30 9.42 7.34 -7.84
CA MET A 30 10.63 6.67 -8.36
C MET A 30 11.36 5.85 -7.29
N LYS A 31 11.44 6.36 -6.05
CA LYS A 31 12.01 5.63 -4.92
C LYS A 31 11.17 4.41 -4.53
N LEU A 32 9.84 4.51 -4.58
CA LEU A 32 8.95 3.37 -4.32
C LEU A 32 9.14 2.27 -5.37
N GLN A 33 9.25 2.64 -6.65
CA GLN A 33 9.49 1.68 -7.74
C GLN A 33 10.85 0.98 -7.59
N SER A 34 11.91 1.73 -7.26
CA SER A 34 13.23 1.12 -7.06
C SER A 34 13.28 0.21 -5.83
N LEU A 35 12.61 0.59 -4.74
CA LEU A 35 12.46 -0.26 -3.55
C LEU A 35 11.69 -1.55 -3.87
N ALA A 36 10.59 -1.46 -4.60
CA ALA A 36 9.82 -2.64 -5.01
C ALA A 36 10.67 -3.62 -5.83
N ALA A 37 11.46 -3.11 -6.79
CA ALA A 37 12.39 -3.94 -7.57
C ALA A 37 13.44 -4.62 -6.68
N GLN A 38 14.00 -3.89 -5.71
CA GLN A 38 14.96 -4.45 -4.75
C GLN A 38 14.33 -5.53 -3.86
N MET A 39 13.10 -5.32 -3.39
CA MET A 39 12.36 -6.30 -2.59
C MET A 39 12.07 -7.58 -3.36
N HIS A 40 11.70 -7.48 -4.65
CA HIS A 40 11.51 -8.66 -5.50
C HIS A 40 12.78 -9.49 -5.67
N VAL A 41 13.95 -8.85 -5.70
CA VAL A 41 15.25 -9.54 -5.76
C VAL A 41 15.59 -10.16 -4.40
N SER A 42 15.50 -9.37 -3.33
CA SER A 42 15.99 -9.76 -2.00
C SER A 42 15.12 -10.82 -1.31
N LEU A 43 13.80 -10.71 -1.42
CA LEU A 43 12.88 -11.60 -0.72
C LEU A 43 12.65 -12.91 -1.49
N THR A 44 13.13 -13.03 -2.73
CA THR A 44 12.79 -14.12 -3.66
C THR A 44 11.29 -14.39 -3.77
N GLN A 45 10.46 -13.44 -3.33
CA GLN A 45 9.03 -13.59 -3.15
C GLN A 45 8.37 -13.45 -4.51
N ARG A 46 8.20 -14.59 -5.16
CA ARG A 46 7.50 -14.72 -6.43
C ARG A 46 6.12 -15.28 -6.15
N TRP A 47 5.09 -14.53 -6.52
CA TRP A 47 3.70 -14.95 -6.39
C TRP A 47 3.35 -16.10 -7.33
N ALA A 48 4.11 -16.28 -8.42
CA ALA A 48 4.03 -17.43 -9.30
C ALA A 48 5.43 -18.03 -9.58
N PRO A 49 5.53 -19.36 -9.76
CA PRO A 49 6.77 -19.99 -10.22
C PRO A 49 7.25 -19.42 -11.56
N LYS A 50 8.57 -19.41 -11.79
CA LYS A 50 9.11 -19.01 -13.09
C LYS A 50 8.79 -20.10 -14.13
N GLY A 51 8.13 -19.73 -15.22
CA GLY A 51 7.75 -20.65 -16.28
C GLY A 51 7.02 -19.96 -17.42
N VAL A 52 6.83 -20.67 -18.52
CA VAL A 52 5.97 -20.22 -19.62
C VAL A 52 4.58 -20.81 -19.41
N TYR A 53 3.60 -19.94 -19.20
CA TYR A 53 2.19 -20.32 -19.07
C TYR A 53 1.48 -19.99 -20.38
N ARG A 54 0.72 -20.95 -20.91
CA ARG A 54 -0.06 -20.79 -22.13
C ARG A 54 -1.53 -20.96 -21.78
N PHE A 55 -2.32 -19.93 -22.05
CA PHE A 55 -3.76 -19.91 -21.81
C PHE A 55 -4.49 -19.84 -23.14
N LYS A 56 -5.66 -20.48 -23.22
CA LYS A 56 -6.53 -20.45 -24.40
C LYS A 56 -7.42 -19.20 -24.41
N SER A 57 -7.75 -18.66 -23.25
CA SER A 57 -8.56 -17.46 -23.09
C SER A 57 -7.98 -16.53 -22.02
N HIS A 58 -8.47 -15.27 -22.01
CA HIS A 58 -8.12 -14.31 -20.98
C HIS A 58 -8.66 -14.71 -19.60
N GLU A 59 -9.89 -15.23 -19.57
CA GLU A 59 -10.55 -15.70 -18.33
C GLU A 59 -9.75 -16.83 -17.67
N GLU A 60 -9.21 -17.77 -18.46
CA GLU A 60 -8.34 -18.84 -17.95
C GLU A 60 -7.06 -18.27 -17.32
N ALA A 61 -6.48 -17.24 -17.93
CA ALA A 61 -5.30 -16.56 -17.38
C ALA A 61 -5.63 -15.84 -16.06
N ASP A 62 -6.81 -15.22 -15.95
CA ASP A 62 -7.24 -14.49 -14.76
C ASP A 62 -7.54 -15.44 -13.58
N GLU A 63 -8.25 -16.55 -13.85
CA GLU A 63 -8.46 -17.61 -12.86
C GLU A 63 -7.13 -18.18 -12.35
N TRP A 64 -6.18 -18.43 -13.27
CA TRP A 64 -4.86 -18.91 -12.91
C TRP A 64 -4.10 -17.89 -12.04
N MET A 65 -4.15 -16.61 -12.40
CA MET A 65 -3.51 -15.53 -11.64
C MET A 65 -4.08 -15.43 -10.22
N ASN A 66 -5.40 -15.44 -10.07
CA ASN A 66 -6.07 -15.41 -8.78
C ASN A 66 -5.67 -16.60 -7.90
N ARG A 67 -5.56 -17.81 -8.47
CA ARG A 67 -5.06 -19.00 -7.75
C ARG A 67 -3.62 -18.84 -7.28
N MET A 68 -2.74 -18.26 -8.10
CA MET A 68 -1.33 -18.05 -7.72
C MET A 68 -1.19 -16.99 -6.63
N LEU A 69 -1.92 -15.87 -6.74
CA LEU A 69 -1.97 -14.83 -5.72
C LEU A 69 -2.46 -15.39 -4.38
N ALA A 70 -3.54 -16.17 -4.37
CA ALA A 70 -4.06 -16.80 -3.16
C ALA A 70 -3.03 -17.74 -2.50
N ARG A 71 -2.29 -18.54 -3.29
CA ARG A 71 -1.22 -19.41 -2.78
C ARG A 71 -0.06 -18.64 -2.17
N SER A 72 0.27 -17.48 -2.73
CA SER A 72 1.41 -16.67 -2.27
C SER A 72 1.23 -16.08 -0.86
N GLN A 73 -0.02 -15.99 -0.37
CA GLN A 73 -0.34 -15.49 0.96
C GLN A 73 -0.23 -16.56 2.07
N ILE A 74 -0.06 -17.84 1.69
CA ILE A 74 0.06 -18.93 2.65
C ILE A 74 1.55 -19.09 3.00
N PRO A 75 1.96 -18.95 4.29
CA PRO A 75 3.34 -19.17 4.69
C PRO A 75 3.75 -20.61 4.38
N LYS A 76 4.92 -20.78 3.77
CA LYS A 76 5.51 -22.11 3.58
C LYS A 76 5.98 -22.61 4.95
N SER A 77 5.40 -23.71 5.44
CA SER A 77 5.80 -24.43 6.66
C SER A 77 7.20 -25.02 6.54
#